data_AF-A0A941SP86-F1
#
_entry.id   AF-A0A941SP86-F1
#
_cell.length_a   1.000
_cell.length_b   1.000
_cell.length_c   1.000
_cell.angle_alpha   90.00
_cell.angle_beta   90.00
_cell.angle_gamma   90.00
#
_symmetry.space_group_name_H-M   'P 1'
#
loop_
_entity.id
_entity.type
_entity.pdbx_description
1 polymer ?
#
loop_
_entity_poly.entity_id
_entity_poly.type
_entity_poly.pdbx_seq_one_letter_code
_entity_poly.pdbx_strand_id
1 'polypeptide(L)'
;MKKLAVGVWMLGSITKGFGTDIENYQAPGNLISENDLECVGSEKLSNKYTPADLYKASAKCIDQNDYEKAAFLFALAGVYGRFDTYRVADQTAHQAVTVLRMETFGSLDEDKSVAFKKALLNSFHNPKKQTMLCKQIVLIGSPNYYPTYMIQHGMGAFEQKTNSDIVANFDAQAAWKKSLDTYLHCPK
;
A
#
# COMPACT_ATOMS: atom_id res chain seq x y z
N MET A 1 -3.32 -77.36 -31.80
CA MET A 1 -3.78 -77.11 -30.41
C MET A 1 -2.95 -75.98 -29.80
N LYS A 2 -3.67 -74.99 -29.27
CA LYS A 2 -3.29 -73.72 -28.59
C LYS A 2 -1.86 -73.58 -28.05
N LYS A 3 -1.24 -72.42 -28.32
CA LYS A 3 -0.30 -71.76 -27.39
C LYS A 3 -0.85 -70.37 -27.06
N LEU A 4 -0.98 -70.10 -25.76
CA LEU A 4 -1.48 -68.85 -25.19
C LEU A 4 -0.48 -67.71 -25.43
N ALA A 5 -1.00 -66.53 -25.81
CA ALA A 5 -0.28 -65.27 -25.73
C ALA A 5 -0.78 -64.52 -24.48
N VAL A 6 0.15 -64.22 -23.56
CA VAL A 6 -0.08 -63.39 -22.38
C VAL A 6 -0.04 -61.93 -22.81
N GLY A 7 -1.18 -61.25 -22.70
CA GLY A 7 -1.30 -59.81 -22.97
C GLY A 7 -0.75 -58.99 -21.81
N VAL A 8 0.25 -58.17 -22.10
CA VAL A 8 0.80 -57.16 -21.19
C VAL A 8 -0.19 -56.00 -21.10
N TRP A 9 -0.69 -55.71 -19.89
CA TRP A 9 -1.46 -54.50 -19.61
C TRP A 9 -0.50 -53.33 -19.37
N MET A 10 -0.48 -52.35 -20.27
CA MET A 10 0.09 -51.03 -19.99
C MET A 10 -0.97 -50.17 -19.29
N LEU A 11 -0.77 -49.92 -17.99
CA LEU A 11 -1.46 -48.85 -17.26
C LEU A 11 -0.80 -47.52 -17.64
N GLY A 12 -1.40 -46.81 -18.60
CA GLY A 12 -1.07 -45.42 -18.89
C GLY A 12 -1.73 -44.50 -17.88
N SER A 13 -0.94 -43.91 -16.98
CA SER A 13 -1.38 -42.88 -16.05
C SER A 13 -1.76 -41.60 -16.79
N ILE A 14 -3.03 -41.19 -16.71
CA ILE A 14 -3.48 -39.86 -17.16
C ILE A 14 -3.64 -38.99 -15.91
N THR A 15 -2.59 -38.27 -15.53
CA THR A 15 -2.72 -37.12 -14.63
C THR A 15 -3.13 -35.91 -15.47
N LYS A 16 -4.44 -35.66 -15.58
CA LYS A 16 -4.95 -34.37 -16.06
C LYS A 16 -4.74 -33.34 -14.94
N GLY A 17 -3.69 -32.53 -15.05
CA GLY A 17 -3.57 -31.32 -14.24
C GLY A 17 -4.68 -30.35 -14.65
N PHE A 18 -5.56 -29.99 -13.70
CA PHE A 18 -6.45 -28.85 -13.89
C PHE A 18 -5.60 -27.58 -13.77
N GLY A 19 -5.21 -27.01 -14.91
CA GLY A 19 -4.74 -25.62 -14.95
C GLY A 19 -5.95 -24.72 -14.72
N THR A 20 -6.05 -24.11 -13.54
CA THR A 20 -7.00 -23.02 -13.31
C THR A 20 -6.33 -21.74 -13.78
N ASP A 21 -6.77 -21.20 -14.91
CA ASP A 21 -6.45 -19.83 -15.29
C ASP A 21 -7.08 -18.90 -14.24
N ILE A 22 -6.23 -18.26 -13.43
CA ILE A 22 -6.67 -17.29 -12.42
C ILE A 22 -6.88 -15.97 -13.15
N GLU A 23 -8.14 -15.64 -13.45
CA GLU A 23 -8.50 -14.33 -14.00
C GLU A 23 -8.60 -13.32 -12.84
N ASN A 24 -7.73 -12.30 -12.86
CA ASN A 24 -7.71 -11.28 -11.82
C ASN A 24 -8.62 -10.10 -12.20
N TYR A 25 -9.78 -10.02 -11.56
CA TYR A 25 -10.73 -8.91 -11.74
C TYR A 25 -10.29 -7.71 -10.90
N GLN A 26 -10.30 -6.51 -11.49
CA GLN A 26 -9.87 -5.26 -10.86
C GLN A 26 -10.84 -4.13 -11.24
N ALA A 27 -11.22 -3.27 -10.27
CA ALA A 27 -12.02 -2.09 -10.58
C ALA A 27 -11.13 -0.95 -11.16
N PRO A 28 -11.62 -0.15 -12.11
CA PRO A 28 -10.88 0.99 -12.65
C PRO A 28 -10.43 1.95 -11.54
N GLY A 29 -9.13 2.26 -11.50
CA GLY A 29 -8.55 3.15 -10.48
C GLY A 29 -8.13 2.45 -9.19
N ASN A 30 -8.29 1.13 -9.07
CA ASN A 30 -7.79 0.38 -7.92
C ASN A 30 -6.27 0.57 -7.77
N LEU A 31 -5.84 1.00 -6.57
CA LEU A 31 -4.43 1.24 -6.21
C LEU A 31 -3.65 2.17 -7.15
N ILE A 32 -4.36 2.98 -7.94
CA ILE A 32 -3.72 3.82 -8.96
C ILE A 32 -2.77 4.84 -8.31
N SER A 33 -1.62 5.02 -8.95
CA SER A 33 -0.73 6.15 -8.72
C SER A 33 -0.77 7.02 -9.96
N GLU A 34 -1.15 8.27 -9.78
CA GLU A 34 -1.37 9.26 -10.84
C GLU A 34 -0.16 10.19 -11.00
N ASN A 35 0.72 10.23 -9.99
CA ASN A 35 1.89 11.09 -9.98
C ASN A 35 3.16 10.24 -9.85
N ASP A 36 3.98 10.24 -10.90
CA ASP A 36 5.28 9.60 -10.84
C ASP A 36 6.30 10.53 -10.17
N LEU A 37 6.52 10.31 -8.88
CA LEU A 37 7.47 11.07 -8.08
C LEU A 37 8.84 10.40 -8.11
N GLU A 38 9.90 11.20 -8.23
CA GLU A 38 11.26 10.74 -8.01
C GLU A 38 11.57 10.58 -6.51
N CYS A 39 12.78 10.11 -6.20
CA CYS A 39 13.26 10.12 -4.81
C CYS A 39 13.49 11.57 -4.32
N VAL A 40 12.48 12.16 -3.69
CA VAL A 40 12.48 13.57 -3.23
C VAL A 40 12.32 13.70 -1.72
N GLY A 41 12.81 14.81 -1.17
CA GLY A 41 12.61 15.18 0.23
C GLY A 41 11.33 15.98 0.47
N SER A 42 11.10 16.33 1.74
CA SER A 42 9.91 17.08 2.20
C SER A 42 9.66 18.39 1.47
N GLU A 43 10.71 19.05 0.98
CA GLU A 43 10.70 20.34 0.30
C GLU A 43 10.06 20.32 -1.09
N LYS A 44 9.88 19.13 -1.68
CA LYS A 44 9.19 18.96 -2.97
C LYS A 44 7.81 18.33 -2.83
N LEU A 45 7.39 18.02 -1.61
CA LEU A 45 6.13 17.34 -1.33
C LEU A 45 5.03 18.36 -1.00
N SER A 46 3.80 17.97 -1.34
CA SER A 46 2.60 18.67 -0.93
C SER A 46 1.50 17.64 -0.63
N ASN A 47 0.39 18.10 -0.08
CA ASN A 47 -0.71 17.25 0.35
C ASN A 47 -1.61 16.70 -0.77
N LYS A 48 -1.23 16.86 -2.04
CA LYS A 48 -1.97 16.35 -3.20
C LYS A 48 -1.60 14.90 -3.58
N TYR A 49 -0.47 14.39 -3.09
CA TYR A 49 0.04 13.07 -3.46
C TYR A 49 -0.61 11.96 -2.63
N THR A 50 -1.00 10.88 -3.29
CA THR A 50 -1.66 9.73 -2.64
C THR A 50 -0.63 8.78 -2.01
N PRO A 51 -1.04 7.87 -1.12
CA PRO A 51 -0.18 6.79 -0.64
C PRO A 51 0.39 5.92 -1.76
N ALA A 52 -0.36 5.72 -2.85
CA ALA A 52 0.14 4.98 -4.01
C ALA A 52 1.34 5.71 -4.67
N ASP A 53 1.25 7.03 -4.83
CA ASP A 53 2.36 7.86 -5.35
C ASP A 53 3.57 7.84 -4.40
N LEU A 54 3.31 8.06 -3.10
CA LEU A 54 4.34 8.21 -2.09
C LEU A 54 5.07 6.89 -1.77
N TYR A 55 4.38 5.75 -1.77
CA TYR A 55 5.05 4.45 -1.61
C TYR A 55 5.93 4.12 -2.82
N LYS A 56 5.49 4.39 -4.05
CA LYS A 56 6.35 4.24 -5.24
C LYS A 56 7.59 5.12 -5.16
N ALA A 57 7.45 6.37 -4.74
CA ALA A 57 8.58 7.27 -4.50
C ALA A 57 9.54 6.74 -3.42
N SER A 58 8.97 6.16 -2.34
CA SER A 58 9.75 5.53 -1.28
C SER A 58 10.58 4.36 -1.81
N ALA A 59 10.02 3.50 -2.67
CA ALA A 59 10.75 2.41 -3.33
C ALA A 59 11.89 2.92 -4.21
N LYS A 60 11.67 3.99 -5.00
CA LYS A 60 12.75 4.63 -5.78
C LYS A 60 13.88 5.12 -4.87
N CYS A 61 13.58 5.66 -3.69
CA CYS A 61 14.61 6.03 -2.72
C CYS A 61 15.38 4.83 -2.17
N ILE A 62 14.70 3.70 -1.91
CA ILE A 62 15.34 2.46 -1.49
C ILE A 62 16.31 1.96 -2.56
N ASP A 63 15.94 2.03 -3.84
CA ASP A 63 16.82 1.65 -4.96
C ASP A 63 18.05 2.53 -5.07
N GLN A 64 17.94 3.80 -4.66
CA GLN A 64 19.05 4.75 -4.59
C GLN A 64 19.83 4.68 -3.26
N ASN A 65 19.52 3.74 -2.37
CA ASN A 65 20.06 3.63 -1.01
C ASN A 65 19.81 4.86 -0.12
N ASP A 66 18.86 5.73 -0.46
CA ASP A 66 18.45 6.88 0.34
C ASP A 66 17.32 6.49 1.30
N TYR A 67 17.71 5.71 2.31
CA TYR A 67 16.74 5.14 3.27
C TYR A 67 16.09 6.19 4.18
N GLU A 68 16.69 7.37 4.35
CA GLU A 68 16.10 8.45 5.14
C GLU A 68 14.93 9.10 4.40
N LYS A 69 15.09 9.43 3.11
CA LYS A 69 13.97 9.88 2.29
C LYS A 69 12.91 8.79 2.11
N ALA A 70 13.34 7.54 1.91
CA ALA A 70 12.40 6.42 1.83
C ALA A 70 11.53 6.33 3.09
N ALA A 71 12.13 6.43 4.28
CA ALA A 71 11.41 6.39 5.55
C ALA A 71 10.46 7.59 5.72
N PHE A 72 10.85 8.78 5.28
CA PHE A 72 9.99 9.96 5.27
C PHE A 72 8.75 9.75 4.39
N LEU A 73 8.95 9.34 3.13
CA LEU A 73 7.88 9.10 2.17
C LEU A 73 6.93 8.00 2.65
N PHE A 74 7.48 6.92 3.21
CA PHE A 74 6.69 5.83 3.81
C PHE A 74 5.85 6.32 4.99
N ALA A 75 6.40 7.17 5.85
CA ALA A 75 5.69 7.75 6.99
C ALA A 75 4.53 8.64 6.52
N LEU A 76 4.77 9.55 5.57
CA LEU A 76 3.75 10.42 5.01
C LEU A 76 2.62 9.61 4.36
N ALA A 77 2.98 8.64 3.51
CA ALA A 77 2.04 7.72 2.88
C ALA A 77 1.20 6.95 3.92
N GLY A 78 1.82 6.51 5.01
CA GLY A 78 1.13 5.79 6.08
C GLY A 78 0.15 6.64 6.88
N VAL A 79 0.50 7.89 7.20
CA VAL A 79 -0.43 8.83 7.83
C VAL A 79 -1.61 9.13 6.89
N TYR A 80 -1.34 9.33 5.60
CA TYR A 80 -2.35 9.59 4.59
C TYR A 80 -3.27 8.39 4.39
N GLY A 81 -2.71 7.17 4.33
CA GLY A 81 -3.49 5.93 4.31
C GLY A 81 -4.36 5.80 5.56
N ARG A 82 -3.83 6.10 6.75
CA ARG A 82 -4.60 6.07 8.00
C ARG A 82 -5.73 7.10 8.00
N PHE A 83 -5.47 8.30 7.53
CA PHE A 83 -6.49 9.33 7.34
C PHE A 83 -7.59 8.85 6.39
N ASP A 84 -7.20 8.21 5.29
CA ASP A 84 -8.11 7.70 4.29
C ASP A 84 -9.03 6.59 4.85
N THR A 85 -8.51 5.73 5.72
CA THR A 85 -9.34 4.73 6.43
C THR A 85 -10.39 5.34 7.36
N TYR A 86 -10.23 6.60 7.80
CA TYR A 86 -11.25 7.29 8.58
C TYR A 86 -12.32 7.96 7.69
N ARG A 87 -12.00 8.28 6.42
CA ARG A 87 -12.90 9.01 5.52
C ARG A 87 -13.64 8.12 4.53
N VAL A 88 -13.04 7.02 4.09
CA VAL A 88 -13.66 6.07 3.16
C VAL A 88 -14.66 5.19 3.93
N ALA A 89 -15.91 5.18 3.46
CA ALA A 89 -17.02 4.52 4.14
C ALA A 89 -16.96 2.98 4.02
N ASP A 90 -16.51 2.47 2.89
CA ASP A 90 -16.32 1.04 2.69
C ASP A 90 -15.09 0.55 3.50
N GLN A 91 -15.32 -0.26 4.53
CA GLN A 91 -14.24 -0.78 5.36
C GLN A 91 -13.37 -1.81 4.63
N THR A 92 -13.91 -2.47 3.60
CA THR A 92 -13.15 -3.45 2.80
C THR A 92 -12.08 -2.75 1.98
N ALA A 93 -12.36 -1.53 1.52
CA ALA A 93 -11.43 -0.65 0.82
C ALA A 93 -10.17 -0.34 1.65
N HIS A 94 -10.26 -0.37 2.98
CA HIS A 94 -9.15 -0.02 3.86
C HIS A 94 -7.94 -0.95 3.69
N GLN A 95 -8.14 -2.16 3.16
CA GLN A 95 -7.07 -3.10 2.83
C GLN A 95 -6.11 -2.56 1.75
N ALA A 96 -6.52 -1.55 0.97
CA ALA A 96 -5.70 -0.91 -0.05
C ALA A 96 -4.33 -0.50 0.47
N VAL A 97 -4.25 0.04 1.70
CA VAL A 97 -2.98 0.47 2.30
C VAL A 97 -2.02 -0.70 2.52
N THR A 98 -2.54 -1.86 2.91
CA THR A 98 -1.72 -3.06 3.09
C THR A 98 -1.29 -3.64 1.75
N VAL A 99 -2.21 -3.74 0.78
CA VAL A 99 -1.90 -4.26 -0.55
C VAL A 99 -0.88 -3.37 -1.27
N LEU A 100 -1.02 -2.05 -1.22
CA LEU A 100 -0.03 -1.11 -1.77
C LEU A 100 1.37 -1.36 -1.21
N ARG A 101 1.50 -1.57 0.11
CA ARG A 101 2.79 -1.86 0.74
C ARG A 101 3.35 -3.21 0.29
N MET A 102 2.49 -4.22 0.15
CA MET A 102 2.89 -5.55 -0.33
C MET A 102 3.37 -5.48 -1.78
N GLU A 103 2.63 -4.81 -2.67
CA GLU A 103 3.01 -4.66 -4.08
C GLU A 103 4.28 -3.83 -4.24
N THR A 104 4.44 -2.78 -3.43
CA THR A 104 5.59 -1.87 -3.55
C THR A 104 6.87 -2.45 -2.95
N PHE A 105 6.77 -3.15 -1.81
CA PHE A 105 7.95 -3.56 -1.04
C PHE A 105 8.15 -5.07 -0.94
N GLY A 106 7.21 -5.89 -1.42
CA GLY A 106 7.24 -7.35 -1.27
C GLY A 106 8.36 -8.04 -2.04
N SER A 107 8.94 -7.38 -3.05
CA SER A 107 10.02 -7.89 -3.89
C SER A 107 11.38 -7.23 -3.63
N LEU A 108 11.52 -6.42 -2.56
CA LEU A 108 12.80 -5.81 -2.23
C LEU A 108 13.86 -6.87 -1.94
N ASP A 109 15.08 -6.62 -2.43
CA ASP A 109 16.28 -7.38 -2.06
C ASP A 109 16.41 -7.44 -0.53
N GLU A 110 16.87 -8.57 0.01
CA GLU A 110 16.94 -8.80 1.46
C GLU A 110 17.75 -7.70 2.17
N ASP A 111 18.92 -7.34 1.64
CA ASP A 111 19.79 -6.30 2.19
C ASP A 111 19.10 -4.92 2.22
N LYS A 112 18.40 -4.57 1.13
CA LYS A 112 17.62 -3.32 1.04
C LYS A 112 16.45 -3.33 2.01
N SER A 113 15.76 -4.45 2.15
CA SER A 113 14.66 -4.64 3.09
C SER A 113 15.12 -4.46 4.54
N VAL A 114 16.26 -5.07 4.90
CA VAL A 114 16.88 -4.91 6.24
C VAL A 114 17.29 -3.46 6.49
N ALA A 115 17.97 -2.83 5.53
CA ALA A 115 18.41 -1.44 5.65
C ALA A 115 17.23 -0.46 5.77
N PHE A 116 16.19 -0.66 4.96
CA PHE A 116 14.98 0.15 5.01
C PHE A 116 14.22 -0.03 6.33
N LYS A 117 14.05 -1.26 6.81
CA LYS A 117 13.46 -1.54 8.13
C LYS A 117 14.23 -0.86 9.25
N LYS A 118 15.56 -0.88 9.21
CA LYS A 118 16.41 -0.17 10.18
C LYS A 118 16.18 1.34 10.12
N ALA A 119 16.05 1.91 8.93
CA ALA A 119 15.76 3.33 8.76
C ALA A 119 14.37 3.71 9.30
N LEU A 120 13.33 2.90 9.03
CA LEU A 120 11.99 3.09 9.60
C LEU A 120 12.01 3.09 11.13
N LEU A 121 12.62 2.07 11.75
CA LEU A 121 12.75 1.98 13.20
C LEU A 121 13.49 3.18 13.78
N ASN A 122 14.57 3.62 13.13
CA ASN A 122 15.30 4.80 13.56
C ASN A 122 14.46 6.08 13.42
N SER A 123 13.69 6.24 12.35
CA SER A 123 12.82 7.41 12.16
C SER A 123 11.66 7.46 13.15
N PHE A 124 11.10 6.31 13.54
CA PHE A 124 9.89 6.24 14.36
C PHE A 124 10.20 6.16 15.86
N HIS A 125 11.32 5.54 16.24
CA HIS A 125 11.65 5.28 17.66
C HIS A 125 12.80 6.13 18.20
N ASN A 126 13.56 6.84 17.36
CA ASN A 126 14.48 7.87 17.85
C ASN A 126 13.71 9.16 18.15
N PRO A 127 13.64 9.64 19.40
CA PRO A 127 12.79 10.79 19.75
C PRO A 127 13.08 12.06 18.95
N LYS A 128 14.36 12.32 18.64
CA LYS A 128 14.76 13.50 17.86
C LYS A 128 14.31 13.37 16.41
N LYS A 129 14.53 12.19 15.79
CA LYS A 129 14.11 11.95 14.40
C LYS A 129 12.58 11.93 14.26
N GLN A 130 11.88 11.26 15.17
CA GLN A 130 10.42 11.23 15.18
C GLN A 130 9.83 12.64 15.32
N THR A 131 10.38 13.46 16.22
CA THR A 131 9.95 14.87 16.36
C THR A 131 10.15 15.66 15.07
N MET A 132 11.29 15.51 14.39
CA MET A 132 11.55 16.21 13.12
C MET A 132 10.61 15.72 12.00
N LEU A 133 10.44 14.40 11.88
CA LEU A 133 9.52 13.76 10.94
C LEU A 133 8.08 14.28 11.12
N CYS A 134 7.59 14.28 12.36
CA CYS A 134 6.27 14.78 12.69
C CYS A 134 6.10 16.27 12.35
N LYS A 135 7.09 17.11 12.68
CA LYS A 135 7.05 18.54 12.32
C LYS A 135 6.94 18.74 10.82
N GLN A 136 7.73 18.02 10.03
CA GLN A 136 7.69 18.11 8.57
C GLN A 136 6.34 17.65 8.00
N ILE A 137 5.79 16.53 8.48
CA ILE A 137 4.49 16.03 8.03
C ILE A 137 3.35 16.98 8.41
N VAL A 138 3.38 17.57 9.61
CA VAL A 138 2.42 18.60 10.03
C VAL A 138 2.48 19.83 9.13
N LEU A 139 3.68 20.26 8.72
CA LEU A 139 3.86 21.39 7.80
C LEU A 139 3.31 21.12 6.40
N ILE A 140 3.39 19.88 5.90
CA ILE A 140 2.79 19.49 4.61
C ILE A 140 1.26 19.51 4.71
N GLY A 141 0.70 19.08 5.84
CA GLY A 141 -0.73 19.10 6.12
C GLY A 141 -1.49 17.84 5.68
N SER A 142 -2.80 17.84 5.97
CA SER A 142 -3.71 16.73 5.67
C SER A 142 -3.94 16.55 4.16
N PRO A 143 -4.28 15.33 3.71
CA PRO A 143 -4.62 15.04 2.31
C PRO A 143 -5.58 16.05 1.67
N ASN A 144 -5.26 16.47 0.45
CA ASN A 144 -6.08 17.31 -0.42
C ASN A 144 -6.28 16.64 -1.79
N TYR A 145 -6.67 15.37 -1.76
CA TYR A 145 -7.03 14.56 -2.92
C TYR A 145 -8.27 13.72 -2.59
N TYR A 146 -8.97 13.24 -3.60
CA TYR A 146 -10.05 12.25 -3.44
C TYR A 146 -9.45 10.83 -3.41
N PRO A 147 -9.78 9.96 -2.43
CA PRO A 147 -9.06 8.70 -2.21
C PRO A 147 -9.51 7.59 -3.18
N THR A 148 -9.52 7.86 -4.49
CA THR A 148 -9.94 6.92 -5.54
C THR A 148 -9.18 5.60 -5.44
N TYR A 149 -7.86 5.64 -5.20
CA TYR A 149 -7.03 4.44 -5.06
C TYR A 149 -7.54 3.47 -3.99
N MET A 150 -8.15 4.00 -2.91
CA MET A 150 -8.71 3.21 -1.83
C MET A 150 -10.14 2.83 -2.15
N ILE A 151 -10.99 3.78 -2.56
CA ILE A 151 -12.42 3.52 -2.86
C ILE A 151 -12.56 2.40 -3.89
N GLN A 152 -11.77 2.44 -4.96
CA GLN A 152 -11.82 1.45 -6.04
C GLN A 152 -11.20 0.10 -5.65
N HIS A 153 -10.55 0.01 -4.49
CA HIS A 153 -10.11 -1.26 -3.91
C HIS A 153 -11.22 -2.01 -3.18
N GLY A 154 -12.24 -1.30 -2.69
CA GLY A 154 -13.31 -1.88 -1.88
C GLY A 154 -14.22 -2.81 -2.68
N MET A 155 -14.82 -3.80 -2.00
CA MET A 155 -15.81 -4.70 -2.59
C MET A 155 -17.00 -3.95 -3.18
N GLY A 156 -17.36 -2.78 -2.63
CA GLY A 156 -18.42 -1.94 -3.18
C GLY A 156 -18.19 -1.53 -4.63
N ALA A 157 -16.94 -1.29 -5.03
CA ALA A 157 -16.57 -0.95 -6.41
C ALA A 157 -16.76 -2.13 -7.37
N PHE A 158 -16.45 -3.35 -6.93
CA PHE A 158 -16.66 -4.58 -7.71
C PHE A 158 -18.13 -4.94 -7.86
N GLU A 159 -18.91 -4.73 -6.81
CA GLU A 159 -20.34 -5.04 -6.76
C GLU A 159 -21.21 -3.93 -7.37
N GLN A 160 -20.60 -2.84 -7.87
CA GLN A 160 -21.29 -1.67 -8.42
C GLN A 160 -22.34 -1.07 -7.46
N LYS A 161 -22.07 -1.13 -6.15
CA LYS A 161 -22.96 -0.58 -5.12
C LYS A 161 -22.88 0.95 -5.12
N THR A 162 -24.03 1.61 -5.00
CA THR A 162 -24.15 3.08 -5.04
C THR A 162 -24.12 3.73 -3.65
N ASN A 163 -23.44 3.13 -2.68
CA ASN A 163 -23.30 3.74 -1.35
C ASN A 163 -22.40 4.99 -1.45
N SER A 164 -22.55 5.92 -0.50
CA SER A 164 -21.62 7.04 -0.39
C SER A 164 -20.20 6.53 -0.16
N ASP A 165 -19.27 6.92 -1.03
CA ASP A 165 -17.85 6.55 -0.92
C ASP A 165 -17.18 7.09 0.35
N ILE A 166 -17.64 8.26 0.80
CA ILE A 166 -17.09 9.01 1.94
C ILE A 166 -18.10 9.03 3.08
N VAL A 167 -17.59 8.95 4.32
CA VAL A 167 -18.40 9.07 5.55
C VAL A 167 -19.12 10.42 5.58
N ALA A 168 -20.42 10.41 5.83
CA ALA A 168 -21.21 11.63 5.95
C ALA A 168 -20.71 12.52 7.11
N ASN A 169 -20.65 13.83 6.89
CA ASN A 169 -20.14 14.82 7.86
C ASN A 169 -18.72 14.52 8.36
N PHE A 170 -17.86 14.00 7.49
CA PHE A 170 -16.48 13.66 7.84
C PHE A 170 -15.69 14.87 8.37
N ASP A 171 -15.24 14.78 9.62
CA ASP A 171 -14.38 15.79 10.26
C ASP A 171 -12.91 15.53 9.90
N ALA A 172 -12.45 16.20 8.84
CA ALA A 172 -11.08 16.10 8.36
C ALA A 172 -10.06 16.58 9.41
N GLN A 173 -10.37 17.58 10.21
CA GLN A 173 -9.42 18.11 11.19
C GLN A 173 -9.19 17.09 12.32
N ALA A 174 -10.27 16.51 12.85
CA ALA A 174 -10.19 15.47 13.87
C ALA A 174 -9.50 14.21 13.33
N ALA A 175 -9.83 13.78 12.10
CA ALA A 175 -9.21 12.62 11.47
C ALA A 175 -7.71 12.84 11.21
N TRP A 176 -7.30 14.05 10.81
CA TRP A 176 -5.89 14.38 10.62
C TRP A 176 -5.11 14.27 11.92
N LYS A 177 -5.59 14.93 12.97
CA LYS A 177 -5.00 14.83 14.31
C LYS A 177 -4.91 13.38 14.78
N LYS A 178 -6.00 12.62 14.64
CA LYS A 178 -6.04 11.20 15.02
C LYS A 178 -5.05 10.36 14.23
N SER A 179 -4.82 10.66 12.96
CA SER A 179 -3.87 9.92 12.12
C SER A 179 -2.43 10.15 12.58
N LEU A 180 -2.05 11.39 12.89
CA LEU A 180 -0.75 11.72 13.48
C LEU A 180 -0.56 11.04 14.85
N ASP A 181 -1.58 11.08 15.71
CA ASP A 181 -1.54 10.51 17.06
C ASP A 181 -1.45 8.97 17.06
N THR A 182 -2.14 8.31 16.13
CA THR A 182 -2.30 6.84 16.14
C THR A 182 -1.37 6.09 15.20
N TYR A 183 -0.84 6.74 14.15
CA TYR A 183 0.09 6.10 13.21
C TYR A 183 1.56 6.42 13.55
N LEU A 184 1.90 7.71 13.72
CA LEU A 184 3.28 8.12 14.02
C LEU A 184 3.54 8.36 15.51
N HIS A 185 2.49 8.43 16.33
CA HIS A 185 2.58 8.81 17.73
C HIS A 185 3.32 10.14 17.91
N CYS A 186 2.97 11.14 17.11
CA CYS A 186 3.65 12.44 17.13
C CYS A 186 3.59 13.07 18.52
N PRO A 187 4.73 13.59 19.03
CA PRO A 187 4.75 14.29 20.32
C PRO A 187 3.89 15.56 20.24
N LYS A 188 3.24 15.87 21.36
CA LYS A 188 2.40 17.06 21.52
C LYS A 188 3.22 18.30 21.81
#